data_AF-A0A846E6X1-F1
#
_entry.id   AF-A0A846E6X1-F1
#
_cell.length_a   1.000
_cell.length_b   1.000
_cell.length_c   1.000
_cell.angle_alpha   90.00
_cell.angle_beta   90.00
_cell.angle_gamma   90.00
#
_symmetry.space_group_name_H-M   'P 1'
#
loop_
_entity.id
_entity.type
_entity.pdbx_description
1 polymer ?
#
loop_
_entity_poly.entity_id
_entity_poly.type
_entity_poly.pdbx_seq_one_letter_code
_entity_poly.pdbx_strand_id
1 'polypeptide(L)'
;MKAWGEAGVVLPSRKSVLAEQGRDPLYSPFIQGASYATLWQAGENLPVIFTHFNNQFISALLGEKSLQQAMEDAQQAANREIQAANY
;
A
#
# COMPACT_ATOMS: atom_id res chain seq x y z
N MET A 1 18.38 -8.23 10.81
CA MET A 1 16.94 -8.44 11.05
C MET A 1 16.59 -8.64 12.51
N LYS A 2 17.27 -9.51 13.27
CA LYS A 2 16.97 -9.75 14.70
C LYS A 2 16.95 -8.46 15.55
N ALA A 3 18.07 -7.73 15.60
CA ALA A 3 18.15 -6.44 16.31
C ALA A 3 17.15 -5.38 15.79
N TRP A 4 16.80 -5.43 14.51
CA TRP A 4 15.83 -4.51 13.89
C TRP A 4 14.37 -4.85 14.26
N GLY A 5 14.02 -6.14 14.36
CA GLY A 5 12.71 -6.59 14.85
C GLY A 5 12.55 -6.46 16.37
N GLU A 6 13.67 -6.42 17.11
CA GLU A 6 13.68 -6.16 18.56
C GLU A 6 13.58 -4.67 18.89
N ALA A 7 14.24 -3.80 18.11
CA ALA A 7 14.24 -2.36 18.35
C ALA A 7 13.09 -1.60 17.66
N GLY A 8 12.46 -2.20 16.64
CA GLY A 8 11.37 -1.59 15.88
C GLY A 8 10.11 -2.47 15.89
N VAL A 9 8.94 -1.84 15.75
CA VAL A 9 7.65 -2.53 15.59
C VAL A 9 7.53 -3.04 14.14
N VAL A 10 8.42 -3.96 13.76
CA VAL A 10 8.56 -4.46 12.39
C VAL A 10 8.55 -5.99 12.40
N LEU A 11 7.75 -6.58 11.52
CA LEU A 11 7.72 -8.03 11.31
C LEU A 11 8.85 -8.45 10.35
N PRO A 12 9.84 -9.26 10.79
CA PRO A 12 10.87 -9.76 9.89
C PRO A 12 10.27 -10.69 8.83
N SER A 13 10.56 -10.44 7.56
CA SER A 13 10.11 -11.32 6.45
C SER A 13 10.80 -12.69 6.43
N ARG A 14 11.97 -12.81 7.06
CA ARG A 14 12.72 -14.08 7.15
C ARG A 14 12.08 -14.99 8.20
N LYS A 15 11.47 -16.09 7.74
CA LYS A 15 10.77 -17.08 8.58
C LYS A 15 11.57 -17.55 9.80
N SER A 16 12.87 -17.81 9.65
CA SER A 16 13.72 -18.27 10.76
C SER A 16 13.84 -17.24 11.89
N VAL A 17 13.86 -15.95 11.58
CA VAL A 17 13.93 -14.86 12.57
C VAL A 17 12.56 -14.65 13.21
N LEU A 18 11.48 -14.75 12.42
CA LEU A 18 10.12 -14.67 12.92
C LEU A 18 9.78 -15.83 13.89
N ALA A 19 10.32 -17.03 13.66
CA ALA A 19 10.11 -18.17 14.57
C ALA A 19 10.74 -17.95 15.95
N GLU A 20 11.84 -17.18 16.03
CA GLU A 20 12.51 -16.81 17.27
C GLU A 20 11.85 -15.61 17.99
N GLN A 21 11.24 -14.69 17.24
CA GLN A 21 10.74 -13.40 17.76
C GLN A 21 9.21 -13.25 17.78
N GLY A 22 8.46 -14.09 17.05
CA GLY A 22 7.02 -13.94 16.78
C GLY A 22 6.08 -14.36 17.92
N ARG A 23 6.49 -14.20 19.18
CA ARG A 23 5.71 -14.62 20.36
C ARG A 23 5.11 -13.47 21.17
N ASP A 24 5.40 -12.22 20.81
CA ASP A 24 4.76 -11.07 21.47
C ASP A 24 3.29 -10.96 21.04
N PRO A 25 2.32 -10.97 21.98
CA PRO A 25 0.91 -10.76 21.69
C PRO A 25 0.60 -9.50 20.88
N LEU A 26 1.43 -8.45 21.00
CA LEU A 26 1.31 -7.21 20.24
C LEU A 26 1.38 -7.44 18.72
N TYR A 27 2.12 -8.46 18.27
CA TYR A 27 2.27 -8.77 16.85
C TYR A 27 1.17 -9.65 16.27
N SER A 28 0.33 -10.25 17.11
CA SER A 28 -0.71 -11.20 16.67
C SER A 28 -1.69 -10.60 15.64
N PRO A 29 -2.23 -9.37 15.81
CA PRO A 29 -3.10 -8.76 14.81
C PRO A 29 -2.40 -8.50 13.47
N PHE A 30 -1.12 -8.10 13.50
CA PHE A 30 -0.34 -7.84 12.28
C PHE A 30 0.00 -9.13 11.52
N ILE A 31 0.29 -10.22 12.23
CA ILE A 31 0.52 -11.55 11.62
C ILE A 31 -0.75 -12.07 10.95
N GLN A 32 -1.91 -11.91 11.61
CA GLN A 32 -3.20 -12.23 10.99
C GLN A 32 -3.44 -11.34 9.75
N GLY A 33 -3.11 -10.06 9.86
CA GLY A 33 -3.13 -9.06 8.78
C GLY A 33 -2.34 -9.45 7.54
N ALA A 34 -1.15 -10.01 7.75
CA ALA A 34 -0.25 -10.39 6.66
C ALA A 34 -0.85 -11.42 5.69
N SER A 35 -1.81 -12.23 6.13
CA SER A 35 -2.44 -13.25 5.28
C SER A 35 -3.34 -12.68 4.18
N TYR A 36 -3.91 -11.49 4.39
CA TYR A 36 -4.76 -10.78 3.43
C TYR A 36 -4.12 -9.49 2.91
N ALA A 37 -2.89 -9.20 3.32
CA ALA A 37 -2.15 -8.02 2.87
C ALA A 37 -1.79 -8.14 1.39
N THR A 38 -1.85 -7.01 0.67
CA THR A 38 -1.33 -6.90 -0.70
C THR A 38 0.05 -6.25 -0.68
N LEU A 39 0.96 -6.73 -1.54
CA LEU A 39 2.30 -6.16 -1.64
C LEU A 39 2.25 -4.72 -2.19
N TRP A 40 2.95 -3.81 -1.53
CA TRP A 40 3.10 -2.41 -1.97
C TRP A 40 4.09 -2.23 -3.16
N GLN A 41 4.43 -3.31 -3.86
CA GLN A 41 5.31 -3.31 -5.02
C GLN A 41 4.56 -3.81 -6.27
N ALA A 42 3.37 -3.25 -6.52
CA ALA A 42 2.51 -3.66 -7.63
C ALA A 42 2.99 -3.15 -9.01
N GLY A 43 4.31 -3.10 -9.23
CA GLY A 43 4.94 -2.67 -10.48
C GLY A 43 5.32 -1.19 -10.53
N GLU A 44 6.00 -0.82 -11.62
CA GLU A 44 6.64 0.49 -11.85
C GLU A 44 5.62 1.64 -11.88
N ASN A 45 4.38 1.35 -12.28
CA ASN A 45 3.31 2.34 -12.41
C ASN A 45 2.53 2.58 -11.11
N LEU A 46 2.73 1.79 -10.05
CA LEU A 46 1.98 1.93 -8.79
C LEU A 46 2.09 3.35 -8.18
N PRO A 47 3.27 4.01 -8.15
CA PRO A 47 3.37 5.38 -7.63
C PRO A 47 2.49 6.39 -8.39
N VAL A 48 2.41 6.27 -9.71
CA VAL A 48 1.56 7.14 -10.56
C VAL A 48 0.09 6.88 -10.25
N ILE A 49 -0.32 5.62 -10.21
CA ILE A 49 -1.70 5.22 -9.89
C ILE A 49 -2.10 5.74 -8.50
N PHE A 50 -1.25 5.55 -7.49
CA PHE A 50 -1.51 5.98 -6.12
C PHE A 50 -1.64 7.50 -6.01
N THR A 51 -0.79 8.24 -6.73
CA THR A 51 -0.84 9.71 -6.77
C THR A 51 -2.18 10.20 -7.32
N HIS A 52 -2.61 9.67 -8.47
CA HIS A 52 -3.87 10.10 -9.09
C HIS A 52 -5.11 9.63 -8.32
N PHE A 53 -5.05 8.47 -7.66
CA PHE A 53 -6.08 8.06 -6.70
C PHE A 53 -6.20 9.08 -5.56
N ASN A 54 -5.09 9.45 -4.91
CA ASN A 54 -5.12 10.39 -3.78
C ASN A 54 -5.64 11.77 -4.19
N ASN A 55 -5.31 12.23 -5.40
CA ASN A 55 -5.79 13.50 -5.93
C ASN A 55 -7.32 13.57 -6.05
N GLN A 56 -8.00 12.43 -6.26
CA GLN A 56 -9.46 12.37 -6.38
C GLN A 56 -10.15 11.87 -5.11
N PHE A 57 -9.44 11.11 -4.26
CA PHE A 57 -9.99 10.49 -3.05
C PHE A 57 -10.65 11.50 -2.12
N ILE A 58 -10.00 12.64 -1.86
CA ILE A 58 -10.52 13.66 -0.94
C ILE A 58 -11.83 14.26 -1.46
N SER A 59 -11.92 14.57 -2.75
CA SER A 59 -13.17 15.10 -3.33
C SER A 59 -14.31 14.09 -3.28
N ALA A 60 -14.04 12.79 -3.45
CA ALA A 60 -15.05 11.76 -3.23
C ALA A 60 -15.49 11.67 -1.76
N LEU A 61 -14.53 11.73 -0.82
CA LEU A 61 -14.79 11.66 0.61
C LEU A 61 -15.63 12.86 1.11
N LEU A 62 -15.38 14.05 0.55
CA LEU A 62 -16.11 15.28 0.87
C LEU A 62 -17.47 15.39 0.15
N GLY A 63 -17.77 14.48 -0.78
CA GLY A 63 -19.01 14.50 -1.56
C GLY A 63 -19.03 15.53 -2.70
N GLU A 64 -17.89 16.11 -3.06
CA GLU A 64 -17.74 17.05 -4.18
C GLU A 64 -17.89 16.34 -5.53
N LYS A 65 -17.56 15.04 -5.57
CA LYS A 65 -17.74 14.15 -6.72
C LYS A 65 -18.32 12.82 -6.27
N SER A 66 -19.05 12.15 -7.16
CA SER A 66 -19.39 10.74 -6.94
C SER A 66 -18.11 9.90 -6.91
N LEU A 67 -18.13 8.80 -6.14
CA LEU A 67 -17.00 7.85 -6.13
C LEU A 67 -16.65 7.39 -7.54
N GLN A 68 -17.66 7.09 -8.37
CA GLN A 68 -17.46 6.67 -9.74
C GLN A 68 -16.68 7.72 -10.55
N GLN A 69 -17.14 8.98 -10.54
CA GLN A 69 -16.47 10.05 -11.29
C GLN A 69 -15.03 10.27 -10.81
N ALA A 70 -14.82 10.26 -9.48
CA ALA A 70 -13.49 10.40 -8.90
C ALA A 70 -12.54 9.29 -9.35
N MET A 71 -13.02 8.05 -9.43
CA MET A 71 -12.19 6.92 -9.88
C MET A 71 -11.91 6.97 -11.38
N GLU A 72 -12.89 7.36 -12.21
CA GLU A 72 -12.71 7.55 -13.64
C GLU A 72 -11.68 8.65 -13.93
N ASP A 73 -11.77 9.79 -13.24
CA ASP A 73 -10.82 10.90 -13.37
C ASP A 73 -9.40 10.49 -12.98
N ALA A 74 -9.26 9.76 -11.85
CA ALA A 74 -7.97 9.24 -11.38
C ALA A 74 -7.33 8.29 -12.41
N GLN A 75 -8.14 7.36 -12.94
CA GLN A 75 -7.68 6.40 -13.94
C GLN A 75 -7.23 7.10 -15.24
N GLN A 76 -8.02 8.04 -15.74
CA GLN A 76 -7.69 8.78 -16.96
C GLN A 76 -6.40 9.61 -16.80
N ALA A 77 -6.22 10.25 -15.64
CA ALA A 77 -5.02 11.02 -15.35
C ALA A 77 -3.77 10.11 -15.26
N ALA A 78 -3.85 9.00 -14.53
CA ALA A 78 -2.76 8.03 -14.45
C ALA A 78 -2.38 7.46 -15.82
N ASN A 79 -3.37 7.07 -16.62
CA ASN A 79 -3.13 6.52 -17.96
C ASN A 79 -2.42 7.53 -18.88
N ARG A 80 -2.81 8.81 -18.84
CA ARG A 80 -2.15 9.85 -19.64
C ARG A 80 -0.69 10.05 -19.25
N GLU A 81 -0.39 10.04 -17.95
CA GLU A 81 0.98 10.19 -17.47
C GLU A 81 1.84 8.97 -17.81
N ILE A 82 1.32 7.76 -17.61
CA ILE A 82 2.01 6.52 -18.00
C ILE A 82 2.28 6.49 -19.51
N GLN A 83 1.32 6.92 -20.34
CA GLN A 83 1.53 7.00 -21.78
C GLN A 83 2.62 8.01 -22.13
N ALA A 84 2.60 9.20 -21.52
CA ALA A 84 3.59 10.26 -21.77
C ALA A 84 5.03 9.85 -21.37
N ALA A 85 5.18 9.02 -20.32
CA ALA A 85 6.48 8.53 -19.87
C ALA A 85 7.12 7.48 -20.80
N ASN A 86 6.35 6.92 -21.74
CA ASN A 86 6.79 5.85 -22.66
C ASN A 86 7.08 6.34 -24.09
N TYR A 87 7.08 7.66 -24.32
CA TYR A 87 7.49 8.30 -25.59
C TYR A 87 8.90 8.89 -25.46
#